data_AF-A0A3M9XMZ4-F1
#
_entry.id   AF-A0A3M9XMZ4-F1
#
_cell.length_a   1.000
_cell.length_b   1.000
_cell.length_c   1.000
_cell.angle_alpha   90.00
_cell.angle_beta   90.00
_cell.angle_gamma   90.00
#
_symmetry.space_group_name_H-M   'P 1'
#
loop_
_entity.id
_entity.type
_entity.pdbx_description
1 polymer ?
#
loop_
_entity_poly.entity_id
_entity_poly.type
_entity_poly.pdbx_seq_one_letter_code
_entity_poly.pdbx_strand_id
1 'polypeptide(L)'
;MIPPHARIVLATQPIDFRKGPDGLAALVRDAGADPFSGALYVFRAKRADRVKIIWWDGTGLCLFAKRLEEDRFHWPKLIKGSVRMSAAQLAALVEGMDWMRVRSAPLVQPTSTG
;
A
#
# COMPACT_ATOMS: atom_id res chain seq x y z
N MET A 1 12.90 4.80 1.95
CA MET A 1 13.04 4.46 0.52
C MET A 1 11.99 3.41 0.19
N ILE A 2 11.08 3.65 -0.77
CA ILE A 2 10.20 2.60 -1.28
C ILE A 2 11.02 1.78 -2.28
N PRO A 3 11.15 0.45 -2.13
CA PRO A 3 11.92 -0.34 -3.06
C PRO A 3 11.40 -0.18 -4.50
N PRO A 4 12.28 0.08 -5.48
CA PRO A 4 11.87 0.15 -6.88
C PRO A 4 11.27 -1.19 -7.30
N HIS A 5 10.17 -1.13 -8.07
CA HIS A 5 9.44 -2.31 -8.55
C HIS A 5 8.80 -3.21 -7.48
N ALA A 6 8.71 -2.74 -6.23
CA ALA A 6 8.01 -3.50 -5.20
C ALA A 6 6.53 -3.70 -5.57
N ARG A 7 6.03 -4.91 -5.33
CA ARG A 7 4.60 -5.19 -5.43
C ARG A 7 3.88 -4.42 -4.32
N ILE A 8 2.88 -3.63 -4.69
CA ILE A 8 2.08 -2.88 -3.71
C ILE A 8 0.69 -3.49 -3.64
N VAL A 9 0.30 -3.89 -2.43
CA VAL A 9 -0.95 -4.60 -2.14
C VAL A 9 -1.75 -3.79 -1.15
N LEU A 10 -2.96 -3.41 -1.54
CA LEU A 10 -3.91 -2.68 -0.72
C LEU A 10 -4.91 -3.64 -0.06
N ALA A 11 -4.89 -3.70 1.27
CA ALA A 11 -5.97 -4.30 2.04
C ALA A 11 -7.20 -3.40 1.97
N THR A 12 -8.33 -3.96 1.50
CA THR A 12 -9.55 -3.17 1.28
C THR A 12 -10.42 -3.06 2.52
N GLN A 13 -10.29 -4.00 3.45
CA GLN A 13 -11.01 -3.98 4.73
C GLN A 13 -10.29 -3.08 5.75
N PRO A 14 -11.03 -2.27 6.53
CA PRO A 14 -10.44 -1.51 7.62
C PRO A 14 -9.97 -2.44 8.74
N ILE A 15 -8.86 -2.06 9.38
CA ILE A 15 -8.26 -2.83 10.47
C ILE A 15 -8.21 -2.00 11.76
N ASP A 16 -7.88 -2.66 12.87
CA ASP A 16 -7.53 -1.99 14.11
C ASP A 16 -6.17 -1.27 13.97
N PHE A 17 -6.21 0.07 13.95
CA PHE A 17 -5.04 0.91 13.78
C PHE A 17 -4.14 1.03 15.02
N ARG A 18 -4.51 0.39 16.14
CA ARG A 18 -3.62 0.24 17.31
C ARG A 18 -2.51 -0.78 17.07
N LYS A 19 -2.66 -1.67 16.07
CA LYS A 19 -1.64 -2.66 15.72
C LYS A 19 -0.33 -1.98 15.27
N GLY A 20 0.78 -2.38 15.89
CA GLY A 20 2.14 -2.04 15.45
C GLY A 20 2.60 -2.90 14.26
N PRO A 21 3.87 -2.77 13.82
CA PRO A 21 4.42 -3.48 12.67
C PRO A 21 4.15 -4.99 12.69
N ASP A 22 4.46 -5.68 13.80
CA ASP A 22 4.30 -7.14 13.92
C ASP A 22 2.84 -7.58 13.85
N GLY A 23 1.95 -6.79 14.46
CA GLY A 23 0.51 -7.04 14.42
C GLY A 23 -0.07 -6.88 13.02
N LEU A 24 0.51 -5.99 12.19
CA LEU A 24 0.15 -5.85 10.79
C LEU A 24 0.75 -6.96 9.94
N ALA A 25 2.00 -7.37 10.20
CA ALA A 25 2.63 -8.51 9.54
C ALA A 25 1.86 -9.81 9.80
N ALA A 26 1.30 -9.98 11.00
CA ALA A 26 0.40 -11.10 11.31
C ALA A 26 -0.84 -11.11 10.39
N LEU A 27 -1.48 -9.95 10.17
CA LEU A 27 -2.63 -9.86 9.25
C LEU A 27 -2.27 -10.23 7.81
N VAL A 28 -1.05 -9.91 7.36
CA VAL A 28 -0.56 -10.32 6.04
C VAL A 28 -0.43 -11.85 5.96
N ARG A 29 0.14 -12.48 6.99
CA ARG A 29 0.26 -13.94 7.08
C ARG A 29 -1.11 -14.63 7.13
N ASP A 30 -2.03 -14.11 7.94
CA ASP A 30 -3.39 -14.63 8.07
C ASP A 30 -4.17 -14.55 6.75
N ALA A 31 -3.84 -13.57 5.91
CA ALA A 31 -4.38 -13.44 4.55
C ALA A 31 -3.69 -14.36 3.52
N GLY A 32 -2.73 -15.19 3.94
CA GLY A 32 -2.02 -16.15 3.09
C GLY A 32 -0.86 -15.57 2.29
N ALA A 33 -0.33 -14.40 2.68
CA ALA A 33 0.80 -13.76 2.02
C ALA A 33 2.03 -13.69 2.94
N ASP A 34 3.21 -13.54 2.34
CA ASP A 34 4.46 -13.37 3.08
C ASP A 34 4.75 -11.88 3.35
N PRO A 35 4.73 -11.41 4.62
CA PRO A 35 5.06 -10.02 4.96
C PRO A 35 6.52 -9.65 4.69
N PHE A 36 7.41 -10.64 4.51
CA PHE A 36 8.84 -10.43 4.32
C PHE A 36 9.29 -10.49 2.85
N SER A 37 8.36 -10.68 1.93
CA SER A 37 8.61 -10.77 0.48
C SER A 37 9.11 -9.49 -0.20
N GLY A 38 9.31 -8.40 0.55
CA GLY A 38 9.64 -7.07 0.02
C GLY A 38 8.44 -6.32 -0.59
N ALA A 39 7.25 -6.91 -0.59
CA ALA A 39 6.02 -6.24 -0.99
C ALA A 39 5.60 -5.17 0.04
N LEU A 40 4.97 -4.10 -0.44
CA LEU A 40 4.35 -3.09 0.42
C LEU A 40 2.90 -3.49 0.66
N TYR A 41 2.51 -3.57 1.93
CA TYR A 41 1.13 -3.84 2.34
C TYR A 41 0.51 -2.58 2.94
N VAL A 42 -0.50 -2.06 2.25
CA VAL A 42 -1.20 -0.81 2.60
C VAL A 42 -2.48 -1.14 3.35
N PHE A 43 -2.68 -0.51 4.50
CA PHE A 43 -3.83 -0.69 5.37
C PHE A 43 -4.56 0.63 5.60
N ARG A 44 -5.87 0.56 5.81
CA ARG A 44 -6.74 1.72 6.07
C ARG A 44 -7.39 1.70 7.44
N ALA A 45 -7.53 2.86 8.06
CA ALA A 45 -8.32 2.99 9.27
C ALA A 45 -9.82 2.95 8.94
N LYS A 46 -10.65 2.59 9.93
CA LYS A 46 -12.12 2.64 9.80
C LYS A 46 -12.62 4.04 9.41
N ARG A 47 -12.03 5.08 10.00
CA ARG A 47 -12.34 6.50 9.72
C ARG A 47 -11.78 7.01 8.40
N ALA A 48 -10.96 6.21 7.69
CA ALA A 48 -10.32 6.56 6.43
C ALA A 48 -9.40 7.79 6.43
N ASP A 49 -9.14 8.40 7.59
CA ASP A 49 -8.22 9.53 7.81
C ASP A 49 -6.75 9.09 7.93
N ARG A 50 -6.50 7.78 8.05
CA ARG A 50 -5.16 7.22 8.29
C ARG A 50 -4.85 6.05 7.39
N VAL A 51 -3.57 5.96 7.04
CA VAL A 51 -2.95 4.85 6.33
C VAL A 51 -1.74 4.34 7.12
N LYS A 52 -1.55 3.02 7.11
CA LYS A 52 -0.29 2.39 7.52
C LYS A 52 0.22 1.54 6.37
N ILE A 53 1.53 1.53 6.17
CA ILE A 53 2.19 0.73 5.14
C ILE A 53 3.35 -0.01 5.79
N ILE A 54 3.42 -1.33 5.63
CA ILE A 54 4.57 -2.13 6.07
C ILE A 54 5.27 -2.77 4.88
N TRP A 55 6.57 -2.99 5.03
CA TRP A 55 7.39 -3.80 4.11
C TRP A 55 8.65 -4.26 4.84
N TRP A 56 9.24 -5.36 4.39
CA TRP A 56 10.58 -5.78 4.79
C TRP A 56 11.61 -5.18 3.85
N ASP A 57 12.63 -4.50 4.37
CA ASP A 57 13.66 -3.84 3.56
C ASP A 57 14.91 -4.71 3.30
N GLY A 58 14.90 -5.95 3.78
CA GLY A 58 16.06 -6.85 3.76
C GLY A 58 16.72 -7.00 5.13
N THR A 59 16.60 -5.98 5.98
CA THR A 59 17.23 -5.91 7.31
C THR A 59 16.22 -5.79 8.45
N GLY A 60 15.05 -5.21 8.18
CA GLY A 60 14.04 -4.93 9.18
C GLY A 60 12.65 -4.77 8.60
N LEU A 61 11.65 -4.89 9.49
CA LEU A 61 10.26 -4.61 9.17
C LEU A 61 10.02 -3.10 9.34
N CYS A 62 9.80 -2.42 8.23
CA CYS A 62 9.51 -1.00 8.21
C CYS A 62 8.01 -0.72 8.38
N LEU A 63 7.70 0.44 8.97
CA LEU A 63 6.34 0.97 9.05
C LEU A 63 6.34 2.45 8.67
N PHE A 64 5.49 2.79 7.72
CA PHE A 64 5.06 4.16 7.45
C PHE A 64 3.65 4.37 7.98
N ALA A 65 3.40 5.50 8.64
CA ALA A 65 2.08 5.87 9.11
C ALA A 65 1.81 7.34 8.77
N LYS A 66 0.66 7.63 8.15
CA LYS A 66 0.21 8.99 7.83
C LYS A 66 -1.23 9.20 8.24
N ARG A 67 -1.52 10.39 8.77
CA ARG A 67 -2.85 10.93 9.04
C ARG A 67 -3.05 12.16 8.16
N LEU A 68 -4.20 12.28 7.52
CA LEU A 68 -4.64 13.54 6.93
C LEU A 68 -5.34 14.36 8.02
N GLU A 69 -5.01 15.65 8.11
CA GLU A 69 -5.56 16.53 9.16
C GLU A 69 -6.97 17.01 8.83
N GLU A 70 -7.26 17.26 7.54
CA GLU A 70 -8.51 17.90 7.11
C GLU A 70 -9.37 17.05 6.16
N ASP A 71 -8.88 15.89 5.69
CA ASP A 71 -9.57 15.06 4.70
C ASP A 71 -9.45 13.55 5.01
N ARG A 72 -10.01 12.71 4.14
CA ARG A 72 -9.94 11.26 4.18
C ARG A 72 -9.31 10.74 2.90
N PHE A 73 -8.54 9.67 3.04
CA PHE A 73 -8.04 8.94 1.90
C PHE A 73 -9.18 8.34 1.07
N HIS A 74 -9.01 8.36 -0.24
CA HIS A 74 -9.90 7.71 -1.18
C HIS A 74 -9.69 6.19 -1.12
N TRP A 75 -10.74 5.43 -0.81
CA TRP A 75 -10.69 3.97 -0.74
C TRP A 75 -11.66 3.34 -1.74
N PRO A 76 -11.29 2.18 -2.32
CA PRO A 76 -12.20 1.44 -3.16
C PRO A 76 -13.38 0.92 -2.32
N LYS A 77 -14.45 0.52 -3.00
CA LYS A 77 -15.54 -0.22 -2.34
C LYS A 77 -14.96 -1.44 -1.63
N LEU A 78 -15.53 -1.78 -0.48
CA LEU A 78 -15.12 -2.96 0.27
C LEU A 78 -15.35 -4.20 -0.60
N ILE A 79 -14.27 -4.87 -0.95
CA ILE A 79 -14.28 -6.15 -1.66
C ILE A 79 -13.67 -7.22 -0.76
N LYS A 80 -13.97 -8.49 -1.03
CA LYS A 80 -13.20 -9.58 -0.42
C LYS A 80 -11.85 -9.64 -1.13
N GLY A 81 -10.76 -9.44 -0.39
CA GLY A 81 -9.39 -9.50 -0.91
C GLY A 81 -8.69 -8.14 -1.00
N SER A 82 -7.68 -8.07 -1.87
CA SER A 82 -6.75 -6.94 -1.98
C SER A 82 -6.69 -6.38 -3.40
N VAL A 83 -6.35 -5.10 -3.53
CA VAL A 83 -6.12 -4.43 -4.82
C VAL A 83 -4.63 -4.24 -5.06
N ARG A 84 -4.13 -4.48 -6.27
CA ARG A 84 -2.75 -4.12 -6.64
C ARG A 84 -2.70 -2.64 -7.03
N MET A 85 -1.65 -1.96 -6.58
CA MET A 85 -1.41 -0.55 -6.91
C MET A 85 -0.08 -0.39 -7.63
N SER A 86 0.02 0.62 -8.50
CA SER A 86 1.30 1.09 -9.01
C SER A 86 2.00 2.02 -8.01
N ALA A 87 3.30 2.27 -8.21
CA ALA A 87 4.03 3.24 -7.40
C ALA A 87 3.44 4.66 -7.50
N ALA A 88 2.96 5.07 -8.68
CA ALA A 88 2.30 6.36 -8.87
C ALA A 88 0.97 6.45 -8.09
N GLN A 89 0.19 5.37 -8.09
CA GLN A 89 -1.03 5.30 -7.28
C GLN A 89 -0.74 5.35 -5.79
N LEU A 90 0.33 4.70 -5.32
CA LEU A 90 0.74 4.77 -3.92
C LEU A 90 1.18 6.19 -3.53
N ALA A 91 1.98 6.84 -4.36
CA ALA A 91 2.40 8.22 -4.14
C ALA A 91 1.18 9.16 -4.06
N ALA A 92 0.25 9.06 -5.01
CA ALA A 92 -0.98 9.83 -5.00
C ALA A 92 -1.85 9.56 -3.77
N LEU A 93 -1.98 8.29 -3.36
CA LEU A 93 -2.68 7.92 -2.13
C LEU A 93 -2.03 8.59 -0.92
N VAL A 94 -0.70 8.50 -0.79
CA VAL A 94 0.02 9.10 0.34
C VAL A 94 -0.17 10.62 0.37
N GLU A 95 -0.25 11.28 -0.78
CA GLU A 95 -0.58 12.71 -0.89
C GLU A 95 -2.07 13.05 -0.66
N GLY A 96 -2.92 12.07 -0.35
CA GLY A 96 -4.36 12.28 -0.10
C GLY A 96 -5.20 12.45 -1.37
N MET A 97 -4.60 12.31 -2.55
CA MET A 97 -5.31 12.45 -3.83
C MET A 97 -6.20 11.23 -4.11
N ASP A 98 -7.12 11.38 -5.07
CA ASP A 98 -7.90 10.26 -5.61
C ASP A 98 -7.01 9.37 -6.51
N TRP A 99 -6.28 8.46 -5.87
CA TRP A 99 -5.37 7.54 -6.54
C TRP A 99 -6.06 6.61 -7.53
N MET A 100 -7.37 6.35 -7.39
CA MET A 100 -8.11 5.48 -8.31
C MET A 100 -8.25 6.12 -9.70
N ARG A 101 -8.10 7.44 -9.80
CA ARG A 101 -8.05 8.18 -11.07
C ARG A 101 -6.65 8.27 -11.66
N VAL A 102 -5.62 7.89 -10.91
CA VAL A 102 -4.23 7.92 -11.37
C VAL A 102 -3.98 6.73 -12.29
N ARG A 103 -3.60 7.05 -13.53
CA ARG A 103 -3.16 6.08 -14.54
C ARG A 103 -1.65 6.16 -14.69
N SER A 104 -0.99 5.01 -14.65
CA SER A 104 0.42 4.92 -15.02
C SER A 104 0.53 4.62 -16.51
N ALA A 105 1.49 5.26 -17.20
CA ALA A 105 1.81 4.87 -18.56
C ALA A 105 2.26 3.39 -18.58
N PRO A 106 1.91 2.63 -19.64
CA PRO A 106 2.42 1.28 -19.79
C PRO A 106 3.95 1.32 -19.82
N LEU A 107 4.60 0.33 -19.22
CA LEU A 107 6.03 0.11 -19.46
C LEU A 107 6.17 -0.39 -20.90
N VAL A 108 6.64 0.48 -21.79
CA VAL A 108 6.98 0.12 -23.16
C VAL A 108 8.45 -0.28 -23.15
N GLN A 109 8.76 -1.53 -23.52
CA GLN A 109 10.14 -1.92 -23.78
C GLN A 109 10.65 -1.15 -25.00
N PRO A 110 11.79 -0.44 -24.92
CA PRO A 110 12.34 0.25 -26.07
C PRO A 110 12.64 -0.75 -27.18
N THR A 111 11.96 -0.63 -28.33
CA THR A 111 12.14 -1.52 -29.49
C THR A 111 13.32 -1.11 -30.37
N SER A 112 13.94 0.04 -30.10
CA SER A 112 15.02 0.59 -30.93
C SER A 112 16.38 0.24 -30.34
N THR A 113 16.98 -0.84 -30.83
CA THR A 113 18.44 -0.97 -30.86
C THR A 113 18.90 -0.33 -32.16
N GLY A 114 19.27 0.96 -32.09
CA GLY A 114 20.03 1.61 -33.15
C GLY A 114 21.49 1.19 -33.09
#